data_AF-R9K1Z0-F1
#
_entry.id   AF-R9K1Z0-F1
#
_cell.length_a   1.000
_cell.length_b   1.000
_cell.length_c   1.000
_cell.angle_alpha   90.00
_cell.angle_beta   90.00
_cell.angle_gamma   90.00
#
_symmetry.space_group_name_H-M   'P 1'
#
loop_
_entity.id
_entity.type
_entity.pdbx_description
1 polymer ?
#
loop_
_entity_poly.entity_id
_entity_poly.type
_entity_poly.pdbx_seq_one_letter_code
_entity_poly.pdbx_strand_id
1 'polypeptide(L)' 'MKKFMDKDFLLSTDTAKWLYHEVAEGLPVIDYHCHINPMCPR' A
#
# COMPACT_ATOMS: atom_id res chain seq x y z
N MET A 1 2.14 0.87 23.83
CA MET A 1 1.17 1.21 22.76
C MET A 1 1.92 1.29 21.45
N LYS A 2 1.39 0.69 20.38
CA LYS A 2 1.89 0.93 19.03
C LYS A 2 1.70 2.39 18.65
N LYS A 3 2.59 2.94 17.83
CA LYS A 3 2.44 4.30 17.30
C LYS A 3 1.27 4.28 16.31
N PHE A 4 0.43 5.31 16.33
CA PHE A 4 -0.58 5.49 15.29
C PHE A 4 0.10 5.55 13.91
N MET A 5 -0.43 4.80 12.93
CA MET A 5 0.15 4.64 11.60
C MET A 5 1.63 4.16 11.61
N ASP A 6 1.93 3.11 12.38
CA ASP A 6 3.23 2.42 12.28
C ASP A 6 3.31 1.51 11.05
N LYS A 7 4.40 0.73 10.92
CA LYS A 7 4.61 -0.17 9.77
C LYS A 7 3.57 -1.29 9.68
N ASP A 8 2.96 -1.67 10.80
CA ASP A 8 1.93 -2.71 10.88
C ASP A 8 0.52 -2.11 10.84
N PHE A 9 0.35 -0.87 10.37
CA PHE A 9 -0.95 -0.21 10.40
C PHE A 9 -1.98 -1.03 9.61
N LEU A 10 -3.10 -1.37 10.27
CA LEU A 10 -4.15 -2.28 9.77
C LEU A 10 -3.76 -3.77 9.64
N LEU A 11 -2.55 -4.16 10.04
CA LEU A 11 -2.07 -5.55 9.98
C LEU A 11 -2.16 -6.22 11.35
N SER A 12 -3.30 -6.86 11.63
CA SER A 12 -3.61 -7.42 12.95
C SER A 12 -3.10 -8.85 13.20
N THR A 13 -2.62 -9.56 12.17
CA THR A 13 -2.11 -10.94 12.28
C THR A 13 -0.74 -11.07 11.65
N ASP A 14 0.05 -12.07 12.07
CA ASP A 14 1.36 -12.32 11.47
C ASP A 14 1.26 -12.71 9.99
N THR A 15 0.19 -13.41 9.60
CA THR A 15 -0.13 -13.67 8.18
C THR A 15 -0.35 -12.37 7.40
N ALA A 16 -1.09 -11.40 7.94
CA ALA A 16 -1.33 -10.12 7.27
C ALA A 16 -0.02 -9.32 7.09
N LYS A 17 0.85 -9.33 8.10
CA LYS A 17 2.16 -8.68 8.02
C LYS A 17 3.05 -9.30 6.94
N TRP A 18 3.13 -10.62 6.89
CA TRP A 18 3.91 -11.32 5.87
C TRP A 18 3.38 -11.05 4.46
N LEU A 19 2.06 -11.16 4.25
CA LEU A 19 1.44 -10.89 2.95
C LEU A 19 1.68 -9.45 2.48
N TYR A 20 1.66 -8.48 3.39
CA TYR A 20 1.91 -7.10 3.02
C TYR A 20 3.40 -6.83 2.76
N HIS A 21 4.27 -7.07 3.75
CA HIS A 21 5.68 -6.66 3.67
C HIS A 21 6.50 -7.47 2.65
N GLU A 22 6.24 -8.78 2.53
CA GLU A 22 7.04 -9.64 1.65
C GLU A 22 6.48 -9.75 0.23
N VAL A 23 5.19 -9.44 0.04
CA VAL A 23 4.53 -9.61 -1.26
C VAL A 23 3.98 -8.28 -1.77
N ALA A 24 3.07 -7.62 -1.06
CA ALA A 24 2.33 -6.49 -1.60
C ALA A 24 3.13 -5.17 -1.66
N GLU A 25 3.97 -4.87 -0.67
CA GLU A 25 4.65 -3.57 -0.48
C GLU A 25 5.54 -3.19 -1.66
N GLY A 26 6.22 -4.17 -2.28
CA GLY A 26 7.13 -3.95 -3.40
C GLY A 26 6.48 -3.97 -4.79
N LEU A 27 5.18 -4.26 -4.90
CA LEU A 27 4.51 -4.36 -6.20
C LEU A 27 4.20 -2.99 -6.79
N PRO A 28 4.27 -2.84 -8.13
CA PRO A 28 3.85 -1.61 -8.79
C PRO A 28 2.33 -1.42 -8.66
N VAL A 29 1.91 -0.15 -8.67
CA VAL A 29 0.50 0.20 -8.76
C VAL A 29 0.04 0.08 -10.22
N ILE A 30 -0.99 -0.73 -10.46
CA ILE A 30 -1.67 -0.83 -11.76
C ILE A 30 -3.01 -0.11 -11.63
N ASP A 31 -3.03 1.16 -12.01
CA ASP A 31 -4.23 2.01 -11.94
C ASP A 31 -4.99 1.99 -13.28
N TYR A 32 -5.67 0.88 -13.55
CA TYR A 32 -6.33 0.61 -14.84
C TYR A 32 -7.54 1.51 -15.12
N HIS A 33 -8.10 2.12 -14.09
CA HIS A 33 -9.25 3.01 -14.19
C HIS A 33 -9.07 4.21 -13.27
N CYS A 34 -8.66 5.33 -13.88
CA CYS A 34 -8.47 6.59 -13.18
C CYS A 34 -9.09 7.76 -13.95
N HIS A 35 -9.20 8.89 -13.28
CA HIS A 35 -9.66 10.15 -13.84
C HIS A 35 -8.60 11.26 -13.70
N ILE A 36 -7.33 10.88 -13.66
CA ILE A 36 -6.22 11.84 -13.63
C ILE A 36 -6.21 12.63 -14.93
N ASN A 37 -5.95 13.94 -14.83
CA ASN A 37 -5.84 14.79 -16.01
C ASN A 37 -4.70 14.30 -16.92
N PRO A 38 -4.96 13.87 -18.17
CA PRO A 38 -3.93 13.37 -19.07
C PRO A 38 -2.93 14.45 -19.50
N MET A 39 -3.28 15.73 -19.36
CA MET A 39 -2.43 16.87 -19.70
C MET A 39 -1.73 17.47 -18.48
N CYS A 40 -1.83 16.85 -17.29
CA CYS A 40 -1.08 17.32 -16.13
C CYS A 40 0.42 17.26 -16.44
N PRO A 41 1.15 18.40 -16.47
CA PRO A 41 2.59 18.36 -16.69
C PRO A 41 3.25 17.58 -15.55
N ARG A 42 4.16 16.67 -15.91
CA ARG A 42 5.03 16.00 -14.93
C ARG A 42 5.96 17.00 -14.27
#